data_AF-A0A2G6B6F7-F1
#
_entry.id   AF-A0A2G6B6F7-F1
#
_cell.length_a   1.000
_cell.length_b   1.000
_cell.length_c   1.000
_cell.angle_alpha   90.00
_cell.angle_beta   90.00
_cell.angle_gamma   90.00
#
_symmetry.space_group_name_H-M   'P 1'
#
loop_
_entity.id
_entity.type
_entity.pdbx_description
1 polymer ?
#
loop_
_entity_poly.entity_id
_entity_poly.type
_entity_poly.pdbx_seq_one_letter_code
_entity_poly.pdbx_strand_id
1 'polypeptide(L)'
;MRRCFLFCTFCFLYHKLIKKGVGVLIEHQSISIDGKSFQAVTVRLPKTTLLTVSNDKGYIMCGALDVGLLNSVLADRKIVAGRAVGVKTIEQLLAAPLESVTLEAEQYGISAGMIGSEALLRMT
;
A
#
# COMPACT_ATOMS: atom_id res chain seq x y z
N MET A 1 -53.57 11.85 20.88
CA MET A 1 -52.62 10.76 21.24
C MET A 1 -52.43 9.85 20.04
N ARG A 2 -51.19 9.37 19.82
CA ARG A 2 -50.76 8.38 18.81
C ARG A 2 -50.51 8.89 17.38
N ARG A 3 -49.51 9.77 17.20
CA ARG A 3 -48.81 9.87 15.90
C ARG A 3 -47.35 10.36 15.93
N CYS A 4 -46.80 10.72 17.09
CA CYS A 4 -45.39 11.15 17.20
C CYS A 4 -44.38 10.07 17.62
N PHE A 5 -44.79 8.90 18.12
CA PHE A 5 -43.84 7.95 18.72
C PHE A 5 -43.19 6.96 17.75
N LEU A 6 -43.66 6.86 16.50
CA LEU A 6 -43.15 5.86 15.55
C LEU A 6 -41.94 6.35 14.72
N PHE A 7 -41.63 7.64 14.75
CA PHE A 7 -40.52 8.22 13.98
C PHE A 7 -39.17 8.15 14.73
N CYS A 8 -39.19 7.98 16.05
CA CYS A 8 -37.97 7.98 16.86
C CYS A 8 -37.21 6.65 16.79
N THR A 9 -37.93 5.52 16.80
CA THR A 9 -37.31 4.18 16.75
C THR A 9 -36.72 3.84 15.37
N PHE A 10 -37.31 4.39 14.30
CA PHE A 10 -36.81 4.17 12.92
C PHE A 10 -35.53 4.94 12.63
N CYS A 11 -35.38 6.14 13.20
CA CYS A 11 -34.16 6.95 13.07
C CYS A 11 -32.96 6.30 13.78
N PHE A 12 -33.20 5.66 14.93
CA PHE A 12 -32.16 4.95 15.69
C PHE A 12 -31.67 3.67 14.99
N LEU A 13 -32.55 2.96 14.28
CA LEU A 13 -32.13 1.83 13.43
C LEU A 13 -31.36 2.30 12.18
N TYR A 14 -31.76 3.40 11.56
CA TYR A 14 -31.06 3.96 10.39
C TYR A 14 -29.62 4.37 10.71
N HIS A 15 -29.38 5.00 11.86
CA HIS A 15 -28.02 5.37 12.28
C HIS A 15 -27.14 4.14 12.56
N LYS A 16 -27.74 3.01 12.99
CA LYS A 16 -27.03 1.74 13.21
C LYS A 16 -26.77 0.97 11.90
N LEU A 17 -27.51 1.27 10.84
CA LEU A 17 -27.37 0.65 9.51
C LEU A 17 -26.38 1.38 8.60
N ILE A 18 -26.08 2.66 8.84
CA ILE A 18 -25.14 3.46 8.01
C ILE A 18 -23.66 3.17 8.34
N LYS A 19 -23.34 2.43 9.41
CA LYS A 19 -21.97 1.93 9.68
C LYS A 19 -21.62 0.61 8.98
N LYS A 20 -22.29 0.29 7.87
CA LYS A 20 -21.92 -0.81 6.95
C LYS A 20 -21.37 -0.31 5.60
N GLY A 21 -20.96 0.95 5.52
CA GLY A 21 -20.09 1.42 4.44
C GLY A 21 -18.65 1.01 4.70
N VAL A 22 -17.93 0.57 3.67
CA VAL A 22 -16.47 0.45 3.72
C VAL A 22 -15.96 1.80 4.25
N GLY A 23 -15.15 1.79 5.32
CA GLY A 23 -14.56 3.02 5.87
C GLY A 23 -13.65 3.71 4.85
N VAL A 24 -12.77 4.60 5.32
CA VAL A 24 -11.77 5.25 4.45
C VAL A 24 -11.03 4.16 3.64
N LEU A 25 -11.26 4.18 2.31
CA LEU A 25 -10.81 3.11 1.41
C LEU A 25 -9.37 3.33 0.97
N ILE A 26 -8.94 4.58 0.84
CA ILE A 26 -7.59 4.98 0.44
C ILE A 26 -7.06 5.99 1.46
N GLU A 27 -5.89 5.69 2.01
CA GLU A 27 -5.10 6.60 2.85
C GLU A 27 -3.81 6.92 2.11
N HIS A 28 -3.42 8.20 2.13
CA HIS A 28 -2.19 8.68 1.52
C HIS A 28 -1.47 9.58 2.53
N GLN A 29 -0.17 9.33 2.73
CA GLN A 29 0.68 10.13 3.61
C GLN A 29 2.07 10.30 3.01
N SER A 30 2.68 11.46 3.21
CA SER A 30 4.10 11.65 2.93
C SER A 30 4.93 11.17 4.12
N ILE A 31 6.00 10.44 3.84
CA ILE A 31 6.96 9.97 4.83
C ILE A 31 8.36 10.49 4.48
N SER A 32 9.21 10.63 5.48
CA SER A 32 10.62 11.02 5.31
C SER A 32 11.52 9.89 5.78
N ILE A 33 12.47 9.49 4.93
CA ILE A 33 13.50 8.49 5.22
C ILE A 33 14.84 9.14 4.87
N ASP A 34 15.74 9.28 5.85
CA ASP A 34 17.03 9.96 5.69
C ASP A 34 16.95 11.32 4.98
N GLY A 35 15.93 12.11 5.32
CA GLY A 35 15.70 13.45 4.75
C GLY A 35 15.12 13.45 3.32
N LYS A 36 14.82 12.28 2.76
CA LYS A 36 14.19 12.15 1.42
C LYS A 36 12.71 11.84 1.58
N SER A 37 11.88 12.49 0.78
CA SER A 37 10.41 12.35 0.84
C SER A 37 9.92 11.21 -0.05
N PHE A 38 8.99 10.42 0.47
CA PHE A 38 8.31 9.34 -0.23
C PHE A 38 6.81 9.43 0.02
N GLN A 39 6.03 8.89 -0.91
CA GLN A 39 4.57 8.84 -0.83
C GLN A 39 4.15 7.42 -0.45
N ALA A 40 3.48 7.28 0.69
CA ALA A 40 2.92 6.03 1.14
C ALA A 40 1.41 6.01 0.88
N VAL A 41 0.93 4.93 0.27
CA VAL A 41 -0.50 4.71 0.00
C VAL A 41 -0.93 3.38 0.60
N THR A 42 -2.05 3.41 1.31
CA THR A 42 -2.73 2.24 1.87
C THR A 42 -4.13 2.16 1.28
N VAL A 43 -4.46 1.04 0.65
CA VAL A 43 -5.80 0.77 0.11
C VAL A 43 -6.42 -0.38 0.89
N ARG A 44 -7.52 -0.12 1.59
CA ARG A 44 -8.25 -1.12 2.39
C ARG A 44 -9.33 -1.75 1.52
N LEU A 45 -9.15 -3.01 1.15
CA LEU A 45 -10.07 -3.79 0.33
C LEU A 45 -10.78 -4.87 1.16
N PRO A 46 -11.87 -5.47 0.65
CA PRO A 46 -12.47 -6.62 1.31
C PRO A 46 -11.43 -7.74 1.47
N LYS A 47 -11.17 -8.14 2.72
CA LYS A 47 -10.27 -9.23 3.10
C LYS A 47 -8.77 -9.00 2.82
N THR A 48 -8.36 -7.82 2.35
CA THR A 48 -6.95 -7.53 2.07
C THR A 48 -6.63 -6.03 2.13
N THR A 49 -5.35 -5.70 2.25
CA THR A 49 -4.86 -4.31 2.24
C THR A 49 -3.69 -4.22 1.25
N LEU A 50 -3.74 -3.25 0.34
CA LEU A 50 -2.61 -2.93 -0.53
C LEU A 50 -1.80 -1.81 0.10
N LEU A 51 -0.48 -1.97 0.09
CA LEU A 51 0.47 -1.05 0.69
C LEU A 51 1.53 -0.75 -0.35
N THR A 52 1.82 0.51 -0.59
CA THR A 52 2.92 0.93 -1.45
C THR A 52 3.62 2.14 -0.85
N VAL A 53 4.93 2.22 -1.08
CA VAL A 53 5.74 3.40 -0.81
C VAL A 53 6.53 3.70 -2.08
N SER A 54 6.47 4.93 -2.56
CA SER A 54 7.04 5.30 -3.86
C SER A 54 7.70 6.67 -3.85
N ASN A 55 8.57 6.88 -4.83
CA ASN A 55 9.03 8.19 -5.28
C ASN A 55 8.81 8.33 -6.80
N ASP A 56 9.54 9.26 -7.43
CA ASP A 56 9.51 9.53 -8.87
C ASP A 56 10.21 8.47 -9.74
N LYS A 57 11.08 7.64 -9.14
CA LYS A 57 11.89 6.63 -9.84
C LYS A 57 11.35 5.21 -9.69
N GLY A 58 10.79 4.87 -8.53
CA GLY A 58 10.38 3.50 -8.23
C GLY A 58 9.49 3.38 -7.00
N TYR A 59 9.17 2.14 -6.65
CA TYR A 59 8.29 1.84 -5.52
C TYR A 59 8.53 0.45 -4.91
N ILE A 60 8.18 0.32 -3.63
CA ILE A 60 8.03 -0.99 -2.99
C ILE A 60 6.56 -1.22 -2.67
N MET A 61 6.11 -2.45 -2.77
CA MET A 61 4.71 -2.82 -2.53
C MET A 61 4.62 -4.13 -1.75
N CYS A 62 3.49 -4.34 -1.07
CA CYS A 62 3.16 -5.62 -0.46
C CYS A 62 3.03 -6.74 -1.51
N GLY A 63 2.80 -7.97 -1.05
CA GLY A 63 2.81 -9.19 -1.86
C GLY A 63 1.81 -9.29 -3.02
N ALA A 64 0.99 -8.26 -3.25
CA ALA A 64 0.14 -8.14 -4.43
C ALA A 64 0.91 -7.70 -5.69
N LEU A 65 2.16 -7.23 -5.55
CA LEU A 65 2.99 -6.88 -6.70
C LEU A 65 3.44 -8.14 -7.46
N ASP A 66 3.23 -8.17 -8.77
CA ASP A 66 3.71 -9.25 -9.63
C ASP A 66 5.02 -8.85 -10.34
N VAL A 67 6.15 -9.12 -9.69
CA VAL A 67 7.49 -8.84 -10.22
C VAL A 67 7.77 -9.62 -11.51
N GLY A 68 7.23 -10.84 -11.64
CA GLY A 68 7.41 -11.66 -12.83
C GLY A 68 6.75 -11.02 -14.05
N LEU A 69 5.53 -10.51 -13.90
CA LEU A 69 4.82 -9.77 -14.94
C LEU A 69 5.58 -8.48 -15.32
N LEU A 70 6.11 -7.74 -14.33
CA LEU A 70 6.90 -6.54 -14.60
C LEU A 70 8.17 -6.83 -15.43
N ASN A 71 8.86 -7.92 -15.12
CA ASN A 71 10.09 -8.32 -15.81
C ASN A 71 9.87 -8.98 -17.18
N SER A 72 8.66 -9.48 -17.46
CA SER A 72 8.36 -10.21 -18.70
C SER A 72 7.48 -9.40 -19.65
N VAL A 73 6.21 -9.20 -19.28
CA VAL A 73 5.20 -8.57 -20.13
C VAL A 73 5.43 -7.06 -20.24
N LEU A 74 5.95 -6.42 -19.17
CA LEU A 74 6.17 -4.98 -19.11
C LEU A 74 7.65 -4.58 -19.05
N ALA A 75 8.53 -5.46 -19.55
CA ALA A 75 9.98 -5.29 -19.46
C ALA A 75 10.50 -4.00 -20.10
N ASP A 76 9.85 -3.56 -21.19
CA ASP A 76 10.17 -2.35 -21.93
C ASP A 76 10.03 -1.07 -21.08
N ARG A 77 9.17 -1.13 -20.04
CA ARG A 77 8.94 0.00 -19.14
C ARG A 77 10.04 0.23 -18.12
N LYS A 78 10.95 -0.74 -17.93
CA LYS A 78 12.07 -0.65 -16.99
C LYS A 78 11.62 -0.18 -15.60
N ILE A 79 10.61 -0.86 -15.05
CA ILE A 79 10.03 -0.48 -13.76
C ILE A 79 10.99 -0.88 -12.64
N VAL A 80 11.37 0.09 -11.80
CA VAL A 80 12.16 -0.14 -10.58
C VAL A 80 11.20 -0.44 -9.44
N ALA A 81 11.06 -1.71 -9.07
CA ALA A 81 10.17 -2.09 -7.99
C ALA A 81 10.65 -3.26 -7.12
N GLY A 82 10.18 -3.28 -5.87
CA GLY A 82 10.41 -4.35 -4.90
C GLY A 82 9.12 -4.86 -4.25
N ARG A 83 9.06 -6.16 -3.99
CA ARG A 83 7.92 -6.84 -3.34
C ARG A 83 8.29 -7.32 -1.94
N ALA A 84 7.49 -6.99 -0.94
CA ALA A 84 7.59 -7.57 0.40
C ALA A 84 6.35 -8.42 0.73
N VAL A 85 6.55 -9.56 1.38
CA VAL A 85 5.47 -10.48 1.78
C VAL A 85 5.25 -10.46 3.30
N GLY A 86 4.06 -10.83 3.75
CA GLY A 86 3.74 -10.91 5.19
C GLY A 86 3.52 -9.57 5.90
N VAL A 87 3.51 -8.45 5.16
CA VAL A 87 3.36 -7.09 5.70
C VAL A 87 1.90 -6.63 5.68
N LYS A 88 1.50 -5.87 6.71
CA LYS A 88 0.14 -5.36 6.91
C LYS A 88 0.08 -3.84 7.17
N THR A 89 1.21 -3.19 7.40
CA THR A 89 1.32 -1.73 7.60
C THR A 89 2.49 -1.15 6.81
N ILE A 90 2.53 0.18 6.66
CA ILE A 90 3.63 0.88 5.99
C ILE A 90 4.95 0.65 6.73
N GLU A 91 4.94 0.69 8.06
CA GLU A 91 6.13 0.48 8.89
C GLU A 91 6.69 -0.94 8.69
N GLN A 92 5.81 -1.94 8.58
CA GLN A 92 6.22 -3.31 8.27
C GLN A 92 6.78 -3.41 6.84
N LEU A 93 6.18 -2.74 5.86
CA LEU A 93 6.70 -2.71 4.48
C LEU A 93 8.09 -2.07 4.42
N LEU A 94 8.35 -1.01 5.18
CA LEU A 94 9.65 -0.36 5.24
C LEU A 94 10.72 -1.22 5.92
N ALA A 95 10.35 -1.97 6.96
CA ALA A 95 11.29 -2.79 7.74
C ALA A 95 11.48 -4.23 7.22
N ALA A 96 10.58 -4.71 6.35
CA ALA A 96 10.66 -6.07 5.83
C ALA A 96 11.74 -6.21 4.76
N PRO A 97 12.39 -7.39 4.66
CA PRO A 97 13.21 -7.73 3.51
C PRO A 97 12.32 -7.90 2.27
N LEU A 98 12.80 -7.41 1.13
CA LEU A 98 12.16 -7.64 -0.16
C LEU A 98 12.28 -9.11 -0.53
N GLU A 99 11.15 -9.77 -0.78
CA GLU A 99 11.11 -11.16 -1.24
C GLU A 99 11.60 -11.27 -2.69
N SER A 100 11.22 -10.32 -3.53
CA SER A 100 11.65 -10.24 -4.93
C SER A 100 11.76 -8.80 -5.41
N VAL A 101 12.57 -8.59 -6.45
CA VAL A 101 12.83 -7.28 -7.06
C VAL A 101 12.83 -7.38 -8.58
N THR A 102 12.46 -6.31 -9.26
CA THR A 102 12.56 -6.21 -10.73
C THR A 102 14.02 -6.23 -11.18
N LEU A 103 14.29 -6.72 -12.40
CA LEU A 103 15.63 -6.71 -12.99
C LEU A 103 16.21 -5.30 -13.13
N GLU A 104 15.34 -4.31 -13.40
CA GLU A 104 15.80 -2.91 -13.45
C GLU A 104 16.26 -2.43 -12.07
N ALA A 105 15.58 -2.82 -10.99
CA ALA A 105 16.00 -2.45 -9.63
C ALA A 105 17.38 -3.00 -9.26
N GLU A 106 17.77 -4.17 -9.80
CA GLU A 106 19.13 -4.71 -9.60
C GLU A 106 20.21 -3.78 -10.15
N GLN A 107 19.93 -3.01 -11.21
CA GLN A 107 20.86 -2.01 -11.76
C GLN A 107 21.10 -0.84 -10.81
N TYR A 108 20.19 -0.60 -9.86
CA TYR A 108 20.32 0.38 -8.79
C TYR A 108 20.98 -0.23 -7.53
N GLY A 109 21.45 -1.48 -7.61
CA GLY A 109 22.05 -2.21 -6.50
C GLY A 109 21.03 -2.69 -5.47
N ILE A 110 19.76 -2.81 -5.85
CA ILE A 110 18.69 -3.35 -5.01
C ILE A 110 18.56 -4.84 -5.27
N SER A 111 18.60 -5.66 -4.22
CA SER A 111 18.51 -7.12 -4.33
C SER A 111 17.41 -7.67 -3.44
N ALA A 112 16.94 -8.89 -3.74
CA ALA A 112 16.13 -9.65 -2.80
C ALA A 112 16.87 -9.79 -1.45
N GLY A 113 16.12 -9.75 -0.36
CA GLY A 113 16.64 -9.70 1.02
C GLY A 113 16.95 -8.30 1.54
N MET A 114 17.09 -7.27 0.68
CA MET A 114 17.33 -5.89 1.10
C MET A 114 16.13 -5.32 1.87
N ILE A 115 16.39 -4.50 2.88
CA ILE A 115 15.34 -3.85 3.67
C ILE A 115 14.61 -2.80 2.81
N GLY A 116 13.28 -2.73 2.91
CA GLY A 116 12.45 -1.85 2.09
C GLY A 116 12.86 -0.37 2.12
N SER A 117 13.19 0.18 3.29
CA SER A 117 13.69 1.55 3.42
C SER A 117 15.03 1.78 2.72
N GLU A 118 15.95 0.82 2.80
CA GLU A 118 17.24 0.88 2.11
C GLU A 118 17.07 0.84 0.59
N ALA A 119 16.17 -0.02 0.10
CA ALA A 119 15.83 -0.10 -1.31
C ALA A 119 15.26 1.22 -1.83
N LEU A 120 14.34 1.85 -1.09
CA LEU A 120 13.79 3.16 -1.44
C LEU A 120 14.87 4.25 -1.53
N LEU A 121 15.86 4.24 -0.64
CA LEU A 121 16.97 5.18 -0.68
C LEU A 121 17.91 4.96 -1.89
N ARG A 122 17.99 3.74 -2.43
CA ARG A 122 18.71 3.45 -3.69
C ARG A 122 18.00 3.97 -4.93
N MET A 123 16.69 4.19 -4.84
CA MET A 123 15.86 4.75 -5.91
C MET A 123 15.86 6.28 -5.93
N THR A 124 16.78 6.98 -5.26
CA THR A 124 16.77 8.46 -5.17
C THR A 124 17.93 9.11 -5.89
#